data_AF-A0A7K6NXR9-F1
#
_entry.id   AF-A0A7K6NXR9-F1
#
_cell.length_a   1.000
_cell.length_b   1.000
_cell.length_c   1.000
_cell.angle_alpha   90.00
_cell.angle_beta   90.00
_cell.angle_gamma   90.00
#
_symmetry.space_group_name_H-M   'P 1'
#
loop_
_entity.id
_entity.type
_entity.pdbx_description
1 polymer ?
#
loop_
_entity_poly.entity_id
_entity_poly.type
_entity_poly.pdbx_seq_one_letter_code
_entity_poly.pdbx_strand_id
1 'polypeptide(L)'
;FASLDQEKVSDYEMKLMDLDVEQLGIPEQEYSCVVKMPSAEFARICRDLSHIGDAVVISCAKDGVKFSANGELGNGNIKLSQTSNVDKEEEAVTIEMNEPVQLTFALRYLNFFTKATPLSPTVTLS
;
A
#
# COMPACT_ATOMS: atom_id res chain seq x y z
N PHE A 1 41.36 12.23 5.79
CA PHE A 1 41.21 11.30 6.92
C PHE A 1 40.50 10.07 6.39
N ALA A 2 41.26 9.02 6.08
CA ALA A 2 40.73 7.75 5.60
C ALA A 2 40.17 6.99 6.81
N SER A 3 38.91 6.60 6.76
CA SER A 3 38.28 5.74 7.76
C SER A 3 38.95 4.36 7.70
N LEU A 4 39.47 3.90 8.84
CA LEU A 4 39.95 2.53 9.03
C LEU A 4 38.83 1.55 8.64
N ASP A 5 39.12 0.70 7.65
CA ASP A 5 38.33 -0.48 7.33
C ASP A 5 38.14 -1.30 8.61
N GLN A 6 36.89 -1.34 9.08
CA GLN A 6 36.49 -2.16 10.20
C GLN A 6 36.47 -3.62 9.73
N GLU A 7 37.47 -4.41 10.15
CA GLU A 7 37.36 -5.88 10.15
C GLU A 7 36.30 -6.29 11.19
N LYS A 8 35.02 -6.13 10.82
CA LYS A 8 33.89 -6.55 11.65
C LYS A 8 33.39 -7.91 11.16
N VAL A 9 33.56 -8.93 11.99
CA VAL A 9 32.91 -10.24 11.83
C VAL A 9 31.71 -10.31 12.78
N SER A 10 30.61 -10.89 12.34
CA SER A 10 29.41 -11.10 13.18
C SER A 10 28.75 -12.43 12.82
N ASP A 11 28.82 -13.37 13.75
CA ASP A 11 28.21 -14.69 13.65
C ASP A 11 26.89 -14.72 14.41
N TYR A 12 25.84 -15.21 13.74
CA TYR A 12 24.50 -15.35 14.33
C TYR A 12 24.02 -16.79 14.16
N GLU A 13 23.64 -17.42 15.26
CA GLU A 13 23.05 -18.76 15.28
C GLU A 13 21.59 -18.65 15.77
N MET A 14 20.65 -19.22 15.01
CA MET A 14 19.23 -19.25 15.35
C MET A 14 18.69 -20.67 15.23
N LYS A 15 17.88 -21.08 16.21
CA LYS A 15 17.20 -22.38 16.20
C LYS A 15 16.02 -22.35 15.24
N LEU A 16 15.88 -23.41 14.46
CA LEU A 16 14.71 -23.62 13.62
C LEU A 16 13.49 -24.01 14.46
N MET A 17 12.31 -23.64 13.96
CA MET A 17 11.02 -24.03 14.54
C MET A 17 10.33 -25.01 13.59
N ASP A 18 9.70 -26.02 14.16
CA ASP A 18 8.82 -26.92 13.42
C ASP A 18 7.44 -26.25 13.36
N LEU A 19 6.96 -25.97 12.14
CA LEU A 19 5.71 -25.27 11.89
C LEU A 19 4.87 -26.11 10.92
N ASP A 20 3.65 -26.40 11.32
CA ASP A 20 2.66 -27.01 10.42
C ASP A 20 2.23 -25.98 9.37
N VAL A 21 2.69 -26.15 8.14
CA VAL A 21 2.38 -25.23 7.02
C VAL A 21 1.18 -25.77 6.24
N GLU A 22 0.03 -25.12 6.42
CA GLU A 22 -1.09 -25.29 5.50
C GLU A 22 -0.92 -24.35 4.29
N GLN A 23 -0.75 -24.92 3.10
CA GLN A 23 -0.69 -24.13 1.86
C GLN A 23 -2.10 -23.82 1.36
N LEU A 24 -2.41 -22.52 1.27
CA LEU A 24 -3.61 -22.03 0.59
C LEU A 24 -3.26 -21.71 -0.87
N GLY A 25 -4.00 -22.30 -1.80
CA GLY A 25 -3.91 -21.94 -3.21
C GLY A 25 -4.65 -20.62 -3.48
N ILE A 26 -3.99 -19.67 -4.14
CA ILE A 26 -4.62 -18.44 -4.63
C ILE A 26 -5.01 -18.66 -6.09
N PRO A 27 -6.29 -18.55 -6.47
CA PRO A 27 -6.72 -18.71 -7.85
C PRO A 27 -6.30 -17.50 -8.71
N GLU A 28 -6.18 -17.70 -10.02
CA GLU A 28 -6.10 -16.59 -10.96
C GLU A 28 -7.46 -15.89 -11.04
N GLN A 29 -7.45 -14.56 -10.91
CA GLN A 29 -8.65 -13.74 -10.97
C GLN A 29 -8.38 -12.49 -11.80
N GLU A 30 -9.34 -12.11 -12.63
CA GLU A 30 -9.34 -10.83 -13.33
C GLU A 30 -9.83 -9.72 -12.38
N TYR A 31 -9.06 -8.64 -12.30
CA TYR A 31 -9.38 -7.49 -11.48
C TYR A 31 -10.10 -6.42 -12.29
N SER A 32 -11.16 -5.84 -11.73
CA SER A 32 -11.92 -4.76 -12.38
C SER A 32 -11.12 -3.45 -12.45
N CYS A 33 -10.18 -3.24 -11.53
CA CYS A 33 -9.28 -2.11 -11.50
C CYS A 33 -7.88 -2.54 -11.05
N VAL A 34 -6.85 -1.90 -11.60
CA VAL A 34 -5.47 -1.96 -11.09
C VAL A 34 -4.97 -0.53 -10.93
N VAL A 35 -4.58 -0.16 -9.71
CA VAL A 35 -4.07 1.17 -9.38
C VAL A 35 -2.63 1.06 -8.90
N LYS A 36 -1.72 1.74 -9.57
CA LYS A 36 -0.33 1.89 -9.13
C LYS A 36 -0.08 3.33 -8.70
N MET A 37 0.57 3.50 -7.55
CA MET A 37 0.86 4.81 -6.96
C MET A 37 2.15 4.77 -6.12
N PRO A 38 2.68 5.91 -5.68
CA PRO A 38 3.80 5.94 -4.74
C PRO A 38 3.44 5.24 -3.41
N SER A 39 4.28 4.31 -2.96
CA SER A 39 4.02 3.52 -1.75
C SER A 39 4.01 4.38 -0.48
N ALA A 40 4.79 5.46 -0.47
CA ALA A 40 4.82 6.44 0.61
C ALA A 40 3.52 7.24 0.72
N GLU A 41 2.87 7.55 -0.42
CA GLU A 41 1.60 8.26 -0.44
C GLU A 41 0.47 7.36 0.07
N PHE A 42 0.41 6.10 -0.40
CA PHE A 42 -0.55 5.13 0.12
C PHE A 42 -0.40 4.90 1.63
N ALA A 43 0.84 4.82 2.13
CA ALA A 43 1.11 4.69 3.56
C ALA A 43 0.61 5.89 4.37
N ARG A 44 0.83 7.11 3.85
CA ARG A 44 0.33 8.34 4.46
C ARG A 44 -1.19 8.36 4.51
N ILE A 45 -1.85 8.04 3.39
CA ILE A 45 -3.32 7.97 3.30
C ILE A 45 -3.89 7.01 4.36
N CYS A 46 -3.36 5.78 4.45
CA CYS A 46 -3.82 4.80 5.42
C CYS A 46 -3.64 5.27 6.87
N ARG A 47 -2.48 5.85 7.18
CA ARG A 47 -2.19 6.38 8.51
C ARG A 47 -3.11 7.55 8.85
N ASP A 48 -3.26 8.50 7.95
CA ASP A 48 -4.01 9.73 8.20
C ASP A 48 -5.51 9.41 8.36
N LEU A 49 -6.08 8.55 7.50
CA LEU A 49 -7.48 8.13 7.62
C LEU A 49 -7.75 7.23 8.84
N SER A 50 -6.74 6.53 9.36
CA SER A 50 -6.91 5.73 10.60
C SER A 50 -7.10 6.56 11.86
N HIS A 51 -6.78 7.86 11.82
CA HIS A 51 -7.15 8.79 12.90
C HIS A 51 -8.62 9.23 12.83
N ILE A 52 -9.30 8.97 11.71
CA ILE A 52 -10.69 9.40 11.48
C ILE A 52 -11.65 8.24 11.73
N GLY A 53 -11.37 7.05 11.21
CA GLY A 53 -12.22 5.87 11.40
C GLY A 53 -11.48 4.56 11.20
N ASP A 54 -12.15 3.45 11.53
CA ASP A 54 -11.55 2.11 11.51
C ASP A 54 -11.47 1.49 10.11
N ALA A 55 -12.25 2.02 9.16
CA ALA A 55 -12.36 1.51 7.80
C ALA A 55 -12.23 2.62 6.77
N VAL A 56 -11.70 2.25 5.60
CA VAL A 56 -11.60 3.11 4.42
C VAL A 56 -12.43 2.53 3.30
N VAL A 57 -13.23 3.37 2.68
CA VAL A 57 -13.87 3.13 1.39
C VAL A 57 -12.90 3.56 0.30
N ILE A 58 -12.48 2.62 -0.54
CA ILE A 58 -11.66 2.87 -1.72
C ILE A 58 -12.57 2.77 -2.93
N SER A 59 -12.73 3.88 -3.65
CA SER A 59 -13.52 3.94 -4.88
C SER A 59 -12.64 4.35 -6.06
N CYS A 60 -12.66 3.56 -7.13
CA CYS A 60 -11.94 3.83 -8.36
C CYS A 60 -12.95 4.15 -9.48
N ALA A 61 -12.73 5.28 -10.15
CA ALA A 61 -13.51 5.74 -11.29
C ALA A 61 -12.57 6.33 -12.36
N LYS A 62 -13.12 6.72 -13.52
CA LYS A 62 -12.34 7.24 -14.67
C LYS A 62 -11.42 8.40 -14.34
N ASP A 63 -11.76 9.20 -13.33
CA ASP A 63 -11.09 10.44 -12.98
C ASP A 63 -10.16 10.32 -11.77
N GLY A 64 -10.01 9.12 -11.19
CA GLY A 64 -9.08 8.88 -10.09
C GLY A 64 -9.50 7.76 -9.14
N VAL A 65 -8.64 7.55 -8.15
CA VAL A 65 -8.93 6.73 -6.97
C VAL A 65 -9.21 7.66 -5.78
N LYS A 66 -10.24 7.34 -5.00
CA LYS A 66 -10.68 8.11 -3.84
C LYS A 66 -10.71 7.20 -2.62
N PHE A 67 -10.17 7.70 -1.51
CA PHE A 67 -10.11 7.07 -0.20
C PHE A 67 -10.95 7.88 0.77
N SER A 68 -11.94 7.26 1.40
CA SER A 68 -12.84 7.93 2.32
C SER A 68 -12.97 7.17 3.62
N ALA A 69 -12.85 7.86 4.75
CA ALA A 69 -13.13 7.31 6.07
C ALA A 69 -14.11 8.21 6.81
N ASN A 70 -15.04 7.62 7.53
CA ASN A 70 -16.01 8.34 8.36
C ASN A 70 -15.87 7.81 9.79
N GLY A 71 -15.93 8.71 10.78
CA GLY A 71 -15.96 8.35 12.19
C GLY A 71 -16.62 9.43 13.03
N GLU A 72 -16.58 9.27 14.34
CA GLU A 72 -17.30 10.14 15.29
C GLU A 72 -16.83 11.60 15.24
N LEU A 73 -15.52 11.81 15.04
CA LEU A 73 -14.90 13.14 15.02
C LEU A 73 -15.01 13.84 13.66
N GLY A 74 -15.47 13.15 12.61
CA GLY A 74 -15.65 13.72 11.28
C GLY A 74 -15.39 12.75 10.15
N ASN A 75 -15.24 13.31 8.94
CA ASN A 75 -15.05 12.56 7.70
C ASN A 75 -13.74 13.00 7.03
N GLY A 76 -13.01 12.05 6.47
CA GLY A 76 -11.79 12.25 5.70
C GLY A 76 -11.98 11.78 4.27
N ASN A 77 -11.49 12.57 3.32
CA ASN A 77 -11.55 12.22 1.92
C ASN A 77 -10.29 12.66 1.18
N ILE A 78 -9.62 11.72 0.52
CA ILE A 78 -8.40 11.94 -0.26
C ILE A 78 -8.63 11.37 -1.66
N LYS A 79 -8.30 12.14 -2.70
CA LYS A 79 -8.43 11.71 -4.10
C LYS A 79 -7.10 11.87 -4.81
N LEU A 80 -6.67 10.81 -5.50
CA LEU A 80 -5.53 10.82 -6.41
C LEU A 80 -6.05 10.71 -7.84
N SER A 81 -5.72 11.70 -8.66
CA SER A 81 -6.02 11.68 -10.10
C SER A 81 -4.91 10.96 -10.86
N GLN A 82 -5.25 10.33 -11.97
CA GLN A 82 -4.26 9.77 -12.89
C GLN A 82 -3.31 10.87 -13.39
N THR A 83 -2.01 10.59 -13.36
CA THR A 83 -0.97 11.53 -13.77
C THR A 83 -0.46 11.19 -15.18
N SER A 84 -0.35 12.19 -16.06
CA SER A 84 0.06 11.98 -17.46
C SER A 84 1.52 12.36 -17.74
N ASN A 85 2.09 13.32 -16.98
CA ASN A 85 3.44 13.85 -17.18
C ASN A 85 4.12 14.01 -15.82
N VAL A 86 4.86 13.00 -15.39
CA VAL A 86 5.74 13.07 -14.22
C VAL A 86 7.17 12.79 -14.66
N ASP A 87 8.13 13.50 -14.05
CA ASP A 87 9.55 13.35 -14.40
C ASP A 87 10.11 11.97 -14.02
N LYS A 88 9.50 11.33 -13.02
CA LYS A 88 9.84 9.97 -12.58
C LYS A 88 8.60 9.10 -12.53
N GLU A 89 8.69 7.91 -13.11
CA GLU A 89 7.58 6.94 -13.12
C GLU A 89 7.14 6.50 -11.73
N GLU A 90 8.05 6.50 -10.75
CA GLU A 90 7.76 6.13 -9.36
C GLU A 90 6.89 7.15 -8.61
N GLU A 91 6.80 8.38 -9.15
CA GLU A 91 5.94 9.45 -8.64
C GLU A 91 4.55 9.44 -9.33
N ALA A 92 4.37 8.60 -10.36
CA ALA A 92 3.13 8.51 -11.14
C ALA A 92 2.00 7.79 -10.38
N VAL A 93 0.77 8.20 -10.67
CA VAL A 93 -0.44 7.43 -10.39
C VAL A 93 -1.02 6.93 -11.71
N THR A 94 -1.04 5.60 -11.89
CA THR A 94 -1.62 4.95 -13.07
C THR A 94 -2.83 4.12 -12.67
N ILE A 95 -3.86 4.16 -13.50
CA ILE A 95 -5.14 3.49 -13.26
C ILE A 95 -5.52 2.73 -14.53
N GLU A 96 -5.59 1.40 -14.42
CA GLU A 96 -6.18 0.54 -15.43
C GLU A 96 -7.56 0.13 -14.91
N MET A 97 -8.62 0.50 -15.62
CA MET A 97 -10.00 0.30 -15.15
C MET A 97 -10.85 -0.33 -16.25
N ASN A 98 -11.37 -1.53 -15.94
CA ASN A 98 -12.39 -2.20 -16.72
C ASN A 98 -13.79 -1.74 -16.28
N GLU A 99 -14.05 -1.77 -14.97
CA GLU A 99 -15.32 -1.36 -14.36
C GLU A 99 -15.09 -0.53 -13.10
N PRO A 100 -15.93 0.48 -12.78
CA PRO A 100 -15.82 1.22 -11.52
C PRO A 100 -16.01 0.31 -10.31
N VAL A 101 -15.15 0.46 -9.31
CA VAL A 101 -15.17 -0.34 -8.08
C VAL A 101 -15.29 0.55 -6.86
N GLN A 102 -16.05 0.08 -5.86
CA GLN A 102 -16.06 0.65 -4.52
C GLN A 102 -16.05 -0.47 -3.49
N LEU A 103 -14.99 -0.53 -2.69
CA LEU A 103 -14.81 -1.56 -1.65
C LEU A 103 -14.44 -0.91 -0.32
N THR A 104 -14.75 -1.59 0.77
CA THR A 104 -14.45 -1.13 2.13
C THR A 104 -13.47 -2.08 2.80
N PHE A 105 -12.40 -1.53 3.36
CA PHE A 105 -11.33 -2.30 4.02
C PHE A 105 -11.07 -1.76 5.41
N ALA A 106 -10.72 -2.64 6.35
CA ALA A 106 -10.28 -2.21 7.67
C ALA A 106 -8.86 -1.63 7.60
N LEU A 107 -8.70 -0.39 8.06
CA LEU A 107 -7.44 0.37 8.02
C LEU A 107 -6.35 -0.29 8.89
N ARG A 108 -6.74 -1.07 9.90
CA ARG A 108 -5.80 -1.88 10.69
C ARG A 108 -4.92 -2.80 9.83
N TYR A 109 -5.52 -3.51 8.86
CA TYR A 109 -4.76 -4.43 8.01
C TYR A 109 -3.95 -3.67 6.95
N LEU A 110 -4.50 -2.61 6.37
CA LEU A 110 -3.77 -1.77 5.41
C LEU A 110 -2.52 -1.15 6.06
N ASN A 111 -2.61 -0.71 7.31
CA ASN A 111 -1.45 -0.23 8.07
C ASN A 111 -0.40 -1.31 8.39
N PHE A 112 -0.75 -2.60 8.35
CA PHE A 112 0.26 -3.66 8.40
C PHE A 112 0.95 -3.84 7.05
N PHE A 113 0.21 -3.75 5.95
CA PHE A 113 0.79 -3.85 4.60
C PHE A 113 1.74 -2.68 4.29
N THR A 114 1.43 -1.46 4.76
CA THR A 114 2.29 -0.28 4.54
C THR A 114 3.63 -0.34 5.29
N LYS A 115 3.85 -1.32 6.18
CA LYS A 115 5.19 -1.59 6.72
C LYS A 115 6.17 -2.07 5.64
N ALA A 116 5.67 -2.57 4.51
CA ALA A 116 6.48 -2.97 3.36
C ALA A 116 6.91 -1.79 2.47
N THR A 117 6.48 -0.55 2.75
CA THR A 117 6.85 0.65 1.97
C THR A 117 8.36 0.78 1.68
N PRO A 118 9.30 0.45 2.59
CA PRO A 118 10.73 0.52 2.28
C PRO A 118 11.22 -0.47 1.21
N LEU A 119 10.43 -1.48 0.84
CA LEU A 119 10.82 -2.51 -0.13
C LEU A 119 10.62 -2.07 -1.59
N SER A 120 9.77 -1.07 -1.85
CA SER A 120 9.47 -0.58 -3.20
C SER A 120 8.97 0.87 -3.15
N PRO A 121 9.41 1.74 -4.07
CA PRO A 121 8.91 3.12 -4.14
C PRO A 121 7.44 3.20 -4.61
N THR A 122 6.91 2.12 -5.20
CA THR A 122 5.52 2.04 -5.67
C THR A 122 4.76 0.87 -5.06
N VAL A 123 3.44 1.02 -4.98
CA VAL A 123 2.49 -0.03 -4.57
C VAL A 123 1.43 -0.21 -5.65
N THR A 124 0.98 -1.44 -5.85
CA THR A 124 -0.12 -1.78 -6.78
C THR A 124 -1.28 -2.37 -5.99
N LEU A 125 -2.48 -1.86 -6.22
CA LEU A 125 -3.74 -2.35 -5.68
C LEU A 125 -4.55 -2.96 -6.82
N SER A 126 -4.98 -4.21 -6.66
CA SER A 126 -5.79 -4.97 -7.62
C SER A 126 -6.89 -5.71 -6.87
#